data_AF-A0A972I458-F1
#
_entry.id   AF-A0A972I458-F1
#
_cell.length_a   1.000
_cell.length_b   1.000
_cell.length_c   1.000
_cell.angle_alpha   90.00
_cell.angle_beta   90.00
_cell.angle_gamma   90.00
#
_symmetry.space_group_name_H-M   'P 1'
#
loop_
_entity.id
_entity.type
_entity.pdbx_description
1 polymer ?
#
loop_
_entity_poly.entity_id
_entity_poly.type
_entity_poly.pdbx_seq_one_letter_code
_entity_poly.pdbx_strand_id
1 'polypeptide(L)'
;MCGIIYPESNLDRETQAVSLFDAPDGYKWVKGKELILSTGYLFKDYVELFKDVILFLHKKNSTALGIKTKRYLNEIPEEIIDLCNELDFPLIHIPYEVAWIDIINAVNSIAMNRYIIRINDRKNADRLQLRSDNFRKKIETIVMNLSEEINYPISIVDILEDEVLNYPNRDFVSKD
;
A
#
# COMPACT_ATOMS: atom_id res chain seq x y z
N MET A 1 -3.07 23.73 12.68
CA MET A 1 -1.79 23.62 11.95
C MET A 1 -1.19 22.30 12.41
N CYS A 2 -0.87 21.37 11.50
CA CYS A 2 -0.23 20.09 11.87
C CYS A 2 1.11 20.40 12.57
N GLY A 3 1.47 19.67 13.62
CA GLY A 3 2.69 19.95 14.39
C GLY A 3 3.96 19.55 13.65
N ILE A 4 5.09 19.79 14.31
CA ILE A 4 6.45 19.53 13.81
C ILE A 4 6.65 18.02 13.56
N ILE A 5 7.41 17.65 12.52
CA ILE A 5 7.66 16.27 12.09
C ILE A 5 9.16 16.02 12.03
N TYR A 6 9.61 14.84 12.48
CA TYR A 6 11.03 14.44 12.45
C TYR A 6 11.20 12.99 12.00
N PRO A 7 12.09 12.68 11.05
CA PRO A 7 12.67 13.62 10.09
C PRO A 7 11.59 14.16 9.13
N GLU A 8 11.90 15.19 8.37
CA GLU A 8 11.00 15.70 7.31
C GLU A 8 10.99 14.80 6.04
N SER A 9 11.77 13.72 6.05
CA SER A 9 11.83 12.67 5.01
C SER A 9 10.89 11.50 5.30
N ASN A 10 10.74 10.60 4.31
CA ASN A 10 9.98 9.35 4.42
C ASN A 10 8.50 9.52 4.79
N LEU A 11 7.89 10.61 4.34
CA LEU A 11 6.48 10.95 4.61
C LEU A 11 5.50 10.29 3.64
N ASP A 12 6.00 9.62 2.60
CA ASP A 12 5.24 8.91 1.57
C ASP A 12 4.97 7.43 1.91
N ARG A 13 5.38 6.99 3.10
CA ARG A 13 5.13 5.65 3.65
C ARG A 13 3.65 5.28 3.56
N GLU A 14 3.39 4.06 3.12
CA GLU A 14 2.03 3.54 3.00
C GLU A 14 1.40 3.30 4.38
N THR A 15 0.33 4.03 4.68
CA THR A 15 -0.51 3.81 5.88
C THR A 15 -1.78 3.06 5.53
N GLN A 16 -2.06 1.99 6.27
CA GLN A 16 -3.25 1.15 6.11
C GLN A 16 -4.27 1.33 7.23
N ALA A 17 -3.82 1.76 8.41
CA ALA A 17 -4.68 1.97 9.56
C ALA A 17 -4.06 2.95 10.56
N VAL A 18 -4.86 3.32 11.56
CA VAL A 18 -4.41 4.04 12.75
C VAL A 18 -4.61 3.15 13.97
N SER A 19 -3.60 3.09 14.82
CA SER A 19 -3.64 2.38 16.10
C SER A 19 -3.20 3.31 17.23
N LEU A 20 -3.67 3.05 18.46
CA LEU A 20 -3.34 3.85 19.64
C LEU A 20 -2.88 2.93 20.77
N PHE A 21 -1.87 3.35 21.52
CA PHE A 21 -1.56 2.73 22.80
C PHE A 21 -1.12 3.76 23.83
N ASP A 22 -1.41 3.46 25.11
CA ASP A 22 -0.84 4.14 26.28
C ASP A 22 -0.71 3.17 27.48
N ALA A 23 -0.71 1.85 27.19
CA ALA A 23 -0.32 0.82 28.14
C ALA A 23 1.17 0.47 27.94
N PRO A 24 1.94 0.14 28.99
CA PRO A 24 3.38 -0.12 28.90
C PRO A 24 3.78 -1.19 27.88
N ASP A 25 2.91 -2.15 27.58
CA ASP A 25 3.11 -3.23 26.62
C ASP A 25 2.22 -3.10 25.36
N GLY A 26 1.42 -2.03 25.28
CA GLY A 26 0.47 -1.72 24.22
C GLY A 26 1.03 -1.78 22.80
N TYR A 27 2.27 -1.31 22.64
CA TYR A 27 2.94 -1.27 21.34
C TYR A 27 3.21 -2.68 20.77
N LYS A 28 3.20 -3.74 21.59
CA LYS A 28 3.50 -5.11 21.13
C LYS A 28 2.43 -5.70 20.19
N TRP A 29 1.22 -5.14 20.19
CA TRP A 29 0.12 -5.56 19.32
C TRP A 29 0.16 -4.93 17.91
N VAL A 30 1.09 -4.01 17.67
CA VAL A 30 1.30 -3.37 16.36
C VAL A 30 1.68 -4.42 15.31
N LYS A 31 0.98 -4.37 14.17
CA LYS A 31 1.13 -5.30 13.04
C LYS A 31 1.93 -4.70 11.90
N GLY A 32 2.09 -3.38 11.86
CA GLY A 32 2.84 -2.67 10.82
C GLY A 32 1.93 -1.94 9.82
N LYS A 33 2.50 -1.01 9.05
CA LYS A 33 1.78 -0.07 8.17
C LYS A 33 0.69 0.74 8.90
N GLU A 34 0.86 0.92 10.19
CA GLU A 34 -0.04 1.69 11.06
C GLU A 34 0.59 3.04 11.38
N LEU A 35 -0.21 4.11 11.36
CA LEU A 35 0.11 5.33 12.09
C LEU A 35 -0.24 5.09 13.55
N ILE A 36 0.77 5.17 14.42
CA ILE A 36 0.57 4.91 15.85
C ILE A 36 0.35 6.22 16.59
N LEU A 37 -0.60 6.27 17.50
CA LEU A 37 -0.94 7.44 18.29
C LEU A 37 -0.70 7.15 19.77
N SER A 38 -0.12 8.09 20.50
CA SER A 38 0.06 8.00 21.95
C SER A 38 -0.02 9.39 22.59
N THR A 39 -0.42 9.44 23.86
CA THR A 39 -0.35 10.67 24.65
C THR A 39 1.07 10.98 25.17
N GLY A 40 2.02 10.07 24.96
CA GLY A 40 3.40 10.19 25.45
C GLY A 40 3.54 10.03 26.96
N TYR A 41 2.45 9.68 27.67
CA TYR A 41 2.45 9.55 29.13
C TYR A 41 3.50 8.55 29.63
N LEU A 42 3.63 7.42 28.92
CA LEU A 42 4.58 6.35 29.24
C LEU A 42 6.05 6.81 29.17
N PHE A 43 6.34 7.88 28.43
CA PHE A 43 7.71 8.31 28.13
C PHE A 43 8.22 9.44 29.02
N LYS A 44 7.32 10.12 29.75
CA LYS A 44 7.63 11.35 30.49
C LYS A 44 8.89 11.24 31.37
N ASP A 45 9.05 10.10 32.02
CA ASP A 45 10.17 9.83 32.94
C ASP A 45 11.01 8.60 32.51
N TYR A 46 10.74 8.05 31.31
CA TYR A 46 11.30 6.78 30.83
C TYR A 46 11.71 6.89 29.37
N VAL A 47 12.78 7.64 29.12
CA VAL A 47 13.26 7.87 27.75
C VAL A 47 13.77 6.60 27.06
N GLU A 48 14.36 5.67 27.83
CA GLU A 48 14.78 4.36 27.30
C GLU A 48 13.59 3.54 26.79
N LEU A 49 12.44 3.60 27.48
CA LEU A 49 11.22 2.97 26.98
C LEU A 49 10.75 3.62 25.66
N PHE A 50 10.94 4.93 25.51
CA PHE A 50 10.60 5.63 24.28
C PHE A 50 11.49 5.15 23.12
N LYS A 51 12.80 5.01 23.34
CA LYS A 51 13.74 4.43 22.36
C LYS A 51 13.33 3.01 21.97
N ASP A 52 13.05 2.15 22.96
CA ASP A 52 12.63 0.76 22.73
C ASP A 52 11.35 0.68 21.88
N VAL A 53 10.38 1.55 22.16
CA VAL A 53 9.15 1.64 21.38
C VAL A 53 9.45 2.06 19.95
N ILE A 54 10.24 3.10 19.71
CA ILE A 54 10.58 3.55 18.36
C ILE A 54 11.27 2.45 17.57
N LEU A 55 12.26 1.79 18.17
CA LEU A 55 12.98 0.66 17.57
C LEU A 55 12.02 -0.49 17.23
N PHE A 56 11.08 -0.82 18.12
CA PHE A 56 10.07 -1.84 17.87
C PHE A 56 9.15 -1.46 16.71
N LEU A 57 8.61 -0.23 16.73
CA LEU A 57 7.68 0.26 15.70
C LEU A 57 8.34 0.31 14.33
N HIS A 58 9.58 0.77 14.26
CA HIS A 58 10.37 0.75 13.04
C HIS A 58 10.56 -0.69 12.54
N LYS A 59 10.97 -1.63 13.42
CA LYS A 59 11.16 -3.04 13.06
C LYS A 59 9.87 -3.69 12.56
N LYS A 60 8.71 -3.28 13.09
CA LYS A 60 7.38 -3.72 12.61
C LYS A 60 6.94 -3.04 11.33
N ASN A 61 7.76 -2.15 10.76
CA ASN A 61 7.44 -1.35 9.59
C ASN A 61 6.15 -0.53 9.80
N SER A 62 6.00 0.06 10.98
CA SER A 62 4.95 1.06 11.25
C SER A 62 5.18 2.29 10.39
N THR A 63 4.14 3.04 10.07
CA THR A 63 4.28 4.23 9.23
C THR A 63 5.01 5.33 9.99
N ALA A 64 4.49 5.67 11.17
CA ALA A 64 4.94 6.81 11.96
C ALA A 64 4.41 6.68 13.39
N LEU A 65 4.98 7.46 14.31
CA LEU A 65 4.48 7.64 15.67
C LEU A 65 4.01 9.09 15.85
N GLY A 66 2.77 9.28 16.27
CA GLY A 66 2.17 10.56 16.60
C GLY A 66 2.04 10.73 18.10
N ILE A 67 2.69 11.75 18.66
CA ILE A 67 2.66 12.06 20.10
C ILE A 67 1.85 13.31 20.36
N LYS A 68 0.84 13.17 21.22
CA LYS A 68 0.05 14.31 21.71
C LYS A 68 0.75 15.01 22.86
N THR A 69 1.75 15.80 22.50
CA THR A 69 2.57 16.63 23.39
C THR A 69 1.76 17.69 24.13
N LYS A 70 2.38 18.33 25.13
CA LYS A 70 1.78 19.32 26.05
C LYS A 70 0.65 18.78 26.93
N ARG A 71 0.37 17.48 26.86
CA ARG A 71 -0.50 16.76 27.80
C ARG A 71 0.27 16.19 28.99
N TYR A 72 1.35 15.46 28.69
CA TYR A 72 2.21 14.82 29.68
C TYR A 72 3.69 15.03 29.36
N LEU A 73 4.03 14.94 28.07
CA LEU A 73 5.35 15.25 27.54
C LEU A 73 5.33 16.67 26.96
N ASN A 74 6.03 17.61 27.59
CA ASN A 74 6.06 19.01 27.14
C ASN A 74 6.83 19.15 25.81
N GLU A 75 8.01 18.54 25.76
CA GLU A 75 8.92 18.55 24.61
C GLU A 75 9.46 17.13 24.39
N ILE A 76 9.73 16.80 23.13
CA ILE A 76 10.34 15.52 22.78
C ILE A 76 11.84 15.62 23.05
N PRO A 77 12.46 14.70 23.80
CA PRO A 77 13.90 14.73 24.07
C PRO A 77 14.73 14.70 22.77
N GLU A 78 15.85 15.42 22.74
CA GLU A 78 16.71 15.53 21.56
C GLU A 78 17.22 14.16 21.08
N GLU A 79 17.62 13.29 22.00
CA GLU A 79 18.04 11.92 21.68
C GLU A 79 16.97 11.05 21.01
N ILE A 80 15.68 11.38 21.19
CA ILE A 80 14.57 10.72 20.49
C ILE A 80 14.43 11.25 19.07
N ILE A 81 14.63 12.56 18.90
CA ILE A 81 14.64 13.20 17.58
C ILE A 81 15.80 12.65 16.74
N ASP A 82 16.99 12.57 17.33
CA ASP A 82 18.18 12.02 16.68
C ASP A 82 17.98 10.56 16.25
N LEU A 83 17.40 9.73 17.14
CA LEU A 83 17.06 8.35 16.83
C LEU A 83 16.07 8.26 15.65
N CYS A 84 15.03 9.08 15.64
CA CYS A 84 14.06 9.11 14.54
C CYS A 84 14.72 9.53 13.22
N ASN A 85 15.63 10.52 13.26
CA ASN A 85 16.39 10.96 12.10
C ASN A 85 17.31 9.86 11.57
N GLU A 86 18.03 9.15 12.45
CA GLU A 86 18.91 8.03 12.07
C GLU A 86 18.13 6.89 11.42
N LEU A 87 16.97 6.54 11.98
CA LEU A 87 16.13 5.46 11.49
C LEU A 87 15.26 5.83 10.29
N ASP A 88 15.26 7.11 9.90
CA ASP A 88 14.31 7.68 8.93
C ASP A 88 12.85 7.33 9.28
N PHE A 89 12.51 7.36 10.57
CA PHE A 89 11.20 6.96 11.10
C PHE A 89 10.40 8.18 11.56
N PRO A 90 9.29 8.54 10.88
CA PRO A 90 8.57 9.77 11.18
C PRO A 90 7.94 9.77 12.58
N LEU A 91 8.26 10.81 13.35
CA LEU A 91 7.69 11.19 14.62
C LEU A 91 6.94 12.52 14.44
N ILE A 92 5.65 12.50 14.74
CA ILE A 92 4.73 13.60 14.48
C ILE A 92 4.28 14.20 15.80
N HIS A 93 4.48 15.50 15.96
CA HIS A 93 3.91 16.25 17.06
C HIS A 93 2.42 16.52 16.79
N ILE A 94 1.54 16.02 17.65
CA ILE A 94 0.10 16.19 17.53
C ILE A 94 -0.36 17.27 18.51
N PRO A 95 -0.95 18.37 18.02
CA PRO A 95 -1.48 19.43 18.87
C PRO A 95 -2.54 18.91 19.89
N TYR A 96 -2.61 19.53 21.06
CA TYR A 96 -3.40 19.04 22.21
C TYR A 96 -4.92 19.08 21.99
N GLU A 97 -5.36 19.94 21.11
CA GLU A 97 -6.73 20.36 20.82
C GLU A 97 -7.36 19.44 19.77
N VAL A 98 -6.53 18.79 18.95
CA VAL A 98 -6.97 17.86 17.90
C VAL A 98 -7.53 16.59 18.53
N ALA A 99 -8.78 16.25 18.24
CA ALA A 99 -9.38 15.03 18.76
C ALA A 99 -8.82 13.80 18.03
N TRP A 100 -8.63 12.70 18.76
CA TRP A 100 -8.14 11.44 18.17
C TRP A 100 -9.03 10.95 17.02
N ILE A 101 -10.34 11.11 17.19
CA ILE A 101 -11.34 10.68 16.21
C ILE A 101 -11.17 11.38 14.86
N ASP A 102 -10.74 12.65 14.85
CA ASP A 102 -10.54 13.41 13.61
C ASP A 102 -9.36 12.84 12.82
N ILE A 103 -8.26 12.51 13.50
CA ILE A 103 -7.07 11.91 12.89
C ILE A 103 -7.39 10.50 12.38
N ILE A 104 -8.01 9.68 13.24
CA ILE A 104 -8.37 8.30 12.93
C ILE A 104 -9.27 8.25 11.70
N ASN A 105 -10.33 9.07 11.67
CA ASN A 105 -11.26 9.11 10.54
C ASN A 105 -10.57 9.58 9.27
N ALA A 106 -9.80 10.67 9.31
CA ALA A 106 -9.13 11.19 8.12
C ALA A 106 -8.18 10.16 7.51
N VAL A 107 -7.33 9.52 8.32
CA VAL A 107 -6.36 8.54 7.85
C VAL A 107 -7.05 7.27 7.37
N ASN A 108 -8.01 6.73 8.13
CA ASN A 108 -8.72 5.50 7.74
C ASN A 108 -9.56 5.71 6.48
N SER A 109 -10.19 6.87 6.28
CA SER A 109 -10.91 7.17 5.04
C SER A 109 -9.98 7.17 3.84
N ILE A 110 -8.80 7.76 3.95
CA ILE A 110 -7.80 7.77 2.87
C ILE A 110 -7.28 6.35 2.61
N ALA A 111 -6.90 5.62 3.66
CA ALA A 111 -6.40 4.25 3.56
C ALA A 111 -7.43 3.32 2.92
N MET A 112 -8.70 3.42 3.36
CA MET A 112 -9.81 2.62 2.82
C MET A 112 -10.09 2.97 1.36
N ASN A 113 -10.11 4.26 0.99
CA ASN A 113 -10.29 4.66 -0.40
C ASN A 113 -9.17 4.11 -1.31
N ARG A 114 -7.91 4.20 -0.86
CA ARG A 114 -6.76 3.60 -1.58
C ARG A 114 -6.91 2.09 -1.71
N TYR A 115 -7.38 1.41 -0.66
CA TYR A 115 -7.65 -0.02 -0.69
C TYR A 115 -8.75 -0.39 -1.71
N ILE A 116 -9.85 0.35 -1.73
CA ILE A 116 -10.95 0.17 -2.69
C ILE A 116 -10.46 0.35 -4.12
N ILE A 117 -9.70 1.41 -4.41
CA ILE A 117 -9.12 1.67 -5.73
C ILE A 117 -8.26 0.48 -6.16
N ARG A 118 -7.34 0.02 -5.31
CA ARG A 118 -6.47 -1.13 -5.61
C ARG A 118 -7.24 -2.42 -5.87
N ILE A 119 -8.33 -2.67 -5.14
CA ILE A 119 -9.19 -3.84 -5.40
C ILE A 119 -9.88 -3.70 -6.75
N ASN A 120 -10.40 -2.52 -7.07
CA ASN A 120 -11.09 -2.29 -8.34
C ASN A 120 -10.14 -2.38 -9.54
N ASP A 121 -8.91 -1.87 -9.41
CA ASP A 121 -7.88 -2.00 -10.44
C ASP A 121 -7.51 -3.47 -10.67
N ARG A 122 -7.31 -4.25 -9.60
CA ARG A 122 -7.10 -5.70 -9.71
C ARG A 122 -8.27 -6.40 -10.38
N LYS A 123 -9.50 -6.10 -9.96
CA LYS A 123 -10.73 -6.65 -10.57
C LYS A 123 -10.86 -6.25 -12.04
N ASN A 124 -10.42 -5.06 -12.44
CA ASN A 124 -10.45 -4.60 -13.82
C ASN A 124 -9.37 -5.31 -14.66
N ALA A 125 -8.16 -5.51 -14.12
CA ALA A 125 -7.12 -6.31 -14.76
C ALA A 125 -7.58 -7.77 -14.95
N ASP A 126 -8.18 -8.38 -13.91
CA ASP A 126 -8.74 -9.74 -13.97
C ASP A 126 -9.94 -9.81 -14.93
N ARG A 127 -10.81 -8.77 -14.98
CA ARG A 127 -11.93 -8.70 -15.94
C ARG A 127 -11.48 -8.48 -17.37
N LEU A 128 -10.38 -7.78 -17.61
CA LEU A 128 -9.80 -7.60 -18.93
C LEU A 128 -9.21 -8.93 -19.44
N GLN A 129 -8.56 -9.71 -18.58
CA GLN A 129 -8.13 -11.08 -18.93
C GLN A 129 -9.33 -12.00 -19.21
N LEU A 130 -10.35 -12.02 -18.36
CA LEU A 130 -11.56 -12.85 -18.57
C LEU A 130 -12.42 -12.43 -19.78
N ARG A 131 -12.37 -11.15 -20.17
CA ARG A 131 -12.96 -10.69 -21.45
C ARG A 131 -12.07 -11.03 -22.64
N SER A 132 -10.74 -10.96 -22.48
CA SER A 132 -9.78 -11.33 -23.53
C SER A 132 -9.95 -12.81 -23.91
N ASP A 133 -10.03 -13.72 -22.95
CA ASP A 133 -10.16 -15.17 -23.23
C ASP A 133 -11.46 -15.52 -23.98
N ASN A 134 -12.58 -14.91 -23.58
CA ASN A 134 -13.88 -15.15 -24.22
C ASN A 134 -14.01 -14.44 -25.57
N PHE A 135 -13.34 -13.30 -25.75
CA PHE A 135 -13.30 -12.58 -27.02
C PHE A 135 -12.36 -13.28 -28.01
N ARG A 136 -11.18 -13.70 -27.56
CA ARG A 136 -10.20 -14.48 -28.32
C ARG A 136 -10.82 -15.75 -28.88
N LYS A 137 -11.45 -16.59 -28.04
CA LYS A 137 -12.16 -17.80 -28.51
C LYS A 137 -13.22 -17.54 -29.59
N LYS A 138 -13.94 -16.41 -29.51
CA LYS A 138 -14.93 -16.02 -30.52
C LYS A 138 -14.28 -15.59 -31.83
N ILE A 139 -13.21 -14.80 -31.76
CA ILE A 139 -12.45 -14.38 -32.93
C ILE A 139 -11.80 -15.59 -33.60
N GLU A 140 -11.20 -16.50 -32.83
CA GLU A 140 -10.65 -17.76 -33.34
C GLU A 140 -11.70 -18.59 -34.08
N THR A 141 -12.90 -18.73 -33.51
CA THR A 141 -14.00 -19.47 -34.17
C THR A 141 -14.40 -18.83 -35.50
N ILE A 142 -14.50 -17.50 -35.54
CA ILE A 142 -14.87 -16.77 -36.76
C ILE A 142 -13.78 -16.91 -37.82
N VAL A 143 -12.51 -16.73 -37.44
CA VAL A 143 -11.38 -16.79 -38.37
C VAL A 143 -11.16 -18.22 -38.87
N MET A 144 -11.38 -19.23 -38.04
CA MET A 144 -11.35 -20.64 -38.45
C MET A 144 -12.43 -20.93 -39.50
N ASN A 145 -13.69 -20.58 -39.22
CA ASN A 145 -14.79 -20.78 -40.17
C ASN A 145 -14.55 -20.01 -41.48
N LEU A 146 -14.02 -18.78 -41.39
CA LEU A 146 -13.70 -17.98 -42.56
C LEU A 146 -12.58 -18.60 -43.38
N SER A 147 -11.52 -19.10 -42.73
CA SER A 147 -10.41 -19.77 -43.40
C SER A 147 -10.84 -21.05 -44.10
N GLU A 148 -11.76 -21.81 -43.51
CA GLU A 148 -12.38 -22.99 -44.13
C GLU A 148 -13.23 -22.61 -45.34
N GLU A 149 -14.07 -21.57 -45.23
CA GLU A 149 -14.97 -21.12 -46.30
C GLU A 149 -14.22 -20.57 -47.51
N ILE A 150 -13.16 -19.79 -47.28
CA ILE A 150 -12.33 -19.20 -48.36
C ILE A 150 -11.19 -20.13 -48.82
N ASN A 151 -11.01 -21.27 -48.14
CA ASN A 151 -9.96 -22.25 -48.36
C ASN A 151 -8.54 -21.63 -48.44
N TYR A 152 -8.26 -20.66 -47.58
CA TYR A 152 -6.99 -19.92 -47.54
C TYR A 152 -6.56 -19.66 -46.09
N PRO A 153 -5.26 -19.75 -45.75
CA PRO A 153 -4.80 -19.53 -44.39
C PRO A 153 -4.92 -18.05 -43.97
N ILE A 154 -5.35 -17.82 -42.73
CA ILE A 154 -5.49 -16.48 -42.13
C ILE A 154 -4.62 -16.40 -40.88
N SER A 155 -3.86 -15.31 -40.76
CA SER A 155 -3.05 -15.02 -39.58
C SER A 155 -3.64 -13.87 -38.77
N ILE A 156 -3.68 -14.03 -37.45
CA ILE A 156 -4.03 -12.97 -36.50
C ILE A 156 -2.75 -12.53 -35.81
N VAL A 157 -2.50 -11.23 -35.79
CA VAL A 157 -1.39 -10.62 -35.06
C VAL A 157 -1.95 -9.93 -33.83
N ASP A 158 -1.63 -10.44 -32.64
CA ASP A 158 -1.91 -9.74 -31.39
C ASP A 158 -0.78 -8.73 -31.13
N ILE A 159 -1.09 -7.45 -31.35
CA ILE A 159 -0.15 -6.34 -31.24
C ILE A 159 0.17 -6.03 -29.76
N LEU A 160 -0.64 -6.51 -28.82
CA LEU A 160 -0.45 -6.29 -27.39
C LEU A 160 0.40 -7.39 -26.77
N GLU A 161 0.24 -8.62 -27.24
CA GLU A 161 0.97 -9.80 -26.76
C GLU A 161 2.18 -10.19 -27.64
N ASP A 162 2.39 -9.48 -28.76
CA ASP A 162 3.43 -9.75 -29.77
C ASP A 162 3.40 -11.20 -30.29
N GLU A 163 2.19 -11.74 -30.46
CA GLU A 163 1.93 -13.13 -30.85
C GLU A 163 1.29 -13.20 -32.24
N VAL A 164 1.68 -14.19 -33.06
CA VAL A 164 1.07 -14.46 -34.37
C VAL A 164 0.43 -15.84 -34.36
N LEU A 165 -0.88 -15.90 -34.60
CA LEU A 165 -1.67 -17.13 -34.65
C LEU A 165 -2.09 -17.42 -36.10
N ASN A 166 -1.88 -18.66 -36.57
CA ASN A 166 -2.20 -19.07 -37.94
C ASN A 166 -3.36 -20.07 -37.96
N TYR A 167 -4.31 -19.86 -38.88
CA TYR A 167 -5.48 -20.73 -39.06
C TYR A 167 -5.60 -21.16 -40.53
N PRO A 168 -5.93 -22.44 -40.81
CA PRO A 168 -6.06 -23.53 -39.85
C PRO A 168 -4.68 -23.87 -39.25
N ASN A 169 -4.69 -24.34 -37.99
CA ASN A 169 -3.49 -24.64 -37.22
C ASN A 169 -2.88 -26.00 -37.67
N ARG A 170 -2.51 -26.08 -38.95
CA ARG A 170 -1.85 -27.23 -39.56
C ARG A 170 -0.40 -26.85 -39.82
N ASP A 171 0.52 -27.64 -39.28
CA ASP A 171 1.88 -27.70 -39.79
C ASP A 171 1.77 -28.06 -41.29
N PHE A 172 2.14 -27.12 -42.15
CA PHE A 172 2.27 -27.40 -43.58
C PHE A 172 3.43 -28.38 -43.74
N VAL A 173 3.12 -29.68 -43.69
CA VAL A 173 3.98 -30.70 -44.28
C VAL A 173 3.98 -30.40 -45.77
N SER A 174 5.09 -29.85 -46.25
CA SER A 174 5.42 -29.76 -47.65
C SER A 174 5.20 -31.13 -48.28
N LYS A 175 4.26 -31.23 -49.23
CA LYS A 175 4.25 -32.31 -50.19
C LYS A 175 4.45 -31.71 -51.57
N ASP A 176 5.50 -32.25 -52.19
CA ASP A 176 5.94 -32.09 -53.57
C ASP A 176 4.79 -32.19 -54.60
#